data_AF-A0A438K808-F1
#
_entry.id   AF-A0A438K808-F1
#
_cell.length_a   1.000
_cell.length_b   1.000
_cell.length_c   1.000
_cell.angle_alpha   90.00
_cell.angle_beta   90.00
_cell.angle_gamma   90.00
#
_symmetry.space_group_name_H-M   'P 1'
#
loop_
_entity.id
_entity.type
_entity.pdbx_description
1 polymer ?
#
loop_
_entity_poly.entity_id
_entity_poly.type
_entity_poly.pdbx_seq_one_letter_code
_entity_poly.pdbx_strand_id
1 'polypeptide(L)'
;MSRPSTRSSKNKRHRADDNAATTCQIYRKIHSTGEVTKDDANQLYMIWKPICQGCRVNTKDNPNCFCGLIPPPNGSRKSGLWQKMSDVVLALGPDPFKDLRASSEYSPAGLTNLGATCYANSILQCLYMNKTFRRGLFSVEPGLLKQYPVLDQLARLFAQLHASKLAFIDSAPFIKTLELDNGVQQDSHEFLTLLLSLLERCLSHSQVSRARTIVQDLFRGSVSHVTT
;
A
#
# COMPACT_ATOMS: atom_id res chain seq x y z
N MET A 1 -7.16 -51.69 26.80
CA MET A 1 -6.21 -50.56 26.91
C MET A 1 -6.91 -49.30 26.41
N SER A 2 -7.33 -48.45 27.34
CA SER A 2 -8.21 -47.31 27.10
C SER A 2 -7.38 -46.09 26.69
N ARG A 3 -7.75 -45.43 25.59
CA ARG A 3 -7.10 -44.18 25.12
C ARG A 3 -7.46 -43.02 26.05
N PRO A 4 -6.50 -42.15 26.47
CA PRO A 4 -6.82 -41.02 27.32
C PRO A 4 -7.52 -39.91 26.52
N SER A 5 -8.72 -39.55 26.95
CA SER A 5 -9.45 -38.36 26.49
C SER A 5 -8.85 -37.10 27.13
N THR A 6 -8.13 -36.28 26.36
CA THR A 6 -7.68 -34.95 26.78
C THR A 6 -8.80 -33.93 26.63
N ARG A 7 -9.78 -33.98 27.54
CA ARG A 7 -10.73 -32.88 27.73
C ARG A 7 -10.76 -32.47 29.18
N SER A 8 -9.69 -31.80 29.61
CA SER A 8 -9.65 -31.09 30.88
C SER A 8 -10.79 -30.07 30.88
N SER A 9 -11.76 -30.29 31.77
CA SER A 9 -12.85 -29.38 32.08
C SER A 9 -12.29 -28.04 32.55
N LYS A 10 -12.06 -27.12 31.61
CA LYS A 10 -11.89 -25.71 31.96
C LYS A 10 -13.22 -25.23 32.54
N ASN A 11 -13.24 -25.04 33.86
CA ASN A 11 -14.29 -24.34 34.61
C ASN A 11 -14.71 -23.08 33.84
N LYS A 12 -15.79 -23.19 33.08
CA LYS A 12 -16.48 -22.06 32.46
C LYS A 12 -17.21 -21.39 33.60
N ARG A 13 -16.59 -20.37 34.22
CA ARG A 13 -17.27 -19.49 35.18
C ARG A 13 -18.57 -19.03 34.53
N HIS A 14 -19.70 -19.44 35.10
CA HIS A 14 -21.02 -18.90 34.78
C HIS A 14 -20.95 -17.39 35.06
N ARG A 15 -20.91 -16.56 34.01
CA ARG A 15 -21.27 -15.15 34.14
C ARG A 15 -22.79 -15.12 34.24
N ALA A 16 -23.31 -14.48 35.28
CA ALA A 16 -24.75 -14.35 35.53
C ALA A 16 -25.49 -13.85 34.29
N ASP A 17 -26.60 -14.51 33.98
CA ASP A 17 -27.46 -14.35 32.79
C ASP A 17 -28.28 -13.03 32.80
N ASP A 18 -28.30 -12.31 33.92
CA ASP A 18 -29.20 -11.15 34.15
C ASP A 18 -28.94 -9.97 33.20
N ASN A 19 -27.68 -9.78 32.78
CA ASN A 19 -27.34 -8.71 31.83
C ASN A 19 -27.89 -8.99 30.42
N ALA A 20 -27.99 -10.25 30.01
CA ALA A 20 -28.48 -10.60 28.67
C ALA A 20 -29.98 -10.34 28.55
N ALA A 21 -30.76 -10.68 29.59
CA ALA A 21 -32.19 -10.41 29.65
C ALA A 21 -32.49 -8.90 29.60
N THR A 22 -31.76 -8.11 30.39
CA THR A 22 -31.89 -6.64 30.42
C THR A 22 -31.56 -6.01 29.07
N THR A 23 -30.47 -6.46 28.45
CA THR A 23 -30.05 -6.02 27.11
C THR A 23 -31.12 -6.30 26.05
N CYS A 24 -31.72 -7.49 26.06
CA CYS A 24 -32.80 -7.87 25.14
C CYS A 24 -34.06 -7.01 25.32
N GLN A 25 -34.41 -6.65 26.56
CA GLN A 25 -35.56 -5.79 26.84
C GLN A 25 -35.34 -4.37 26.31
N ILE A 26 -34.15 -3.80 26.51
CA ILE A 26 -33.80 -2.48 25.99
C ILE A 26 -33.87 -2.47 24.45
N TYR A 27 -33.31 -3.47 23.77
CA TYR A 27 -33.39 -3.56 22.31
C TYR A 27 -34.83 -3.67 21.80
N ARG A 28 -35.69 -4.43 22.49
CA ARG A 28 -37.12 -4.52 22.12
C ARG A 28 -37.83 -3.18 22.28
N LYS A 29 -37.58 -2.45 23.37
CA LYS A 29 -38.10 -1.11 23.62
C LYS A 29 -37.64 -0.13 22.53
N ILE A 30 -36.35 -0.12 22.18
CA ILE A 30 -35.81 0.74 21.12
C ILE A 30 -36.47 0.41 19.78
N HIS A 31 -36.59 -0.88 19.44
CA HIS A 31 -37.23 -1.30 18.19
C HIS A 31 -38.71 -0.91 18.12
N SER A 32 -39.44 -0.94 19.24
CA SER A 32 -40.87 -0.57 19.26
C SER A 32 -41.12 0.93 19.27
N THR A 33 -40.22 1.71 19.88
CA THR A 33 -40.41 3.16 20.09
C THR A 33 -39.65 4.01 19.07
N GLY A 34 -38.57 3.50 18.48
CA GLY A 34 -37.64 4.26 17.65
C GLY A 34 -36.78 5.26 18.42
N GLU A 35 -36.92 5.35 19.74
CA GLU A 35 -36.22 6.31 20.58
C GLU A 35 -35.11 5.62 21.40
N VAL A 36 -33.99 6.33 21.58
CA VAL A 36 -32.85 5.86 22.38
C VAL A 36 -32.55 6.90 23.46
N THR A 37 -32.68 6.50 24.73
CA THR A 37 -32.34 7.38 25.86
C THR A 37 -30.86 7.22 26.27
N LYS A 38 -30.34 8.19 27.03
CA LYS A 38 -28.98 8.11 27.60
C LYS A 38 -28.82 6.91 28.55
N ASP A 39 -29.87 6.55 29.28
CA ASP A 39 -29.83 5.39 30.17
C ASP A 39 -29.76 4.09 29.37
N ASP A 40 -30.55 3.98 28.29
CA ASP A 40 -30.49 2.83 27.38
C ASP A 40 -29.05 2.64 26.83
N ALA A 41 -28.40 3.73 26.39
CA ALA A 41 -27.00 3.69 25.93
C ALA A 41 -26.01 3.32 27.04
N ASN A 42 -26.18 3.88 28.24
CA ASN A 42 -25.36 3.54 29.40
C ASN A 42 -25.44 2.05 29.73
N GLN A 43 -26.65 1.48 29.76
CA GLN A 43 -26.91 0.06 30.05
C GLN A 43 -26.37 -0.87 28.97
N LEU A 44 -26.68 -0.60 27.70
CA LEU A 44 -26.24 -1.43 26.56
C LEU A 44 -24.72 -1.49 26.45
N TYR A 45 -24.04 -0.36 26.64
CA TYR A 45 -22.59 -0.26 26.50
C TYR A 45 -21.82 -0.33 27.81
N MET A 46 -22.51 -0.42 28.96
CA MET A 46 -21.93 -0.46 30.30
C MET A 46 -20.95 0.70 30.58
N ILE A 47 -21.30 1.91 30.16
CA ILE A 47 -20.39 3.08 30.11
C ILE A 47 -19.84 3.45 31.50
N TRP A 48 -20.55 3.12 32.58
CA TRP A 48 -20.10 3.34 33.96
C TRP A 48 -18.88 2.50 34.37
N LYS A 49 -18.53 1.46 33.60
CA LYS A 49 -17.37 0.60 33.94
C LYS A 49 -16.07 1.35 33.70
N PRO A 50 -15.04 1.11 34.54
CA PRO A 50 -13.75 1.76 34.40
C PRO A 50 -13.04 1.40 33.08
N ILE A 51 -12.04 2.21 32.73
CA ILE A 51 -11.16 1.97 31.58
C ILE A 51 -10.55 0.57 31.69
N CYS A 52 -10.57 -0.14 30.56
CA CYS A 52 -10.20 -1.53 30.55
C CYS A 52 -8.70 -1.75 30.80
N GLN A 53 -8.37 -2.50 31.85
CA GLN A 53 -7.03 -3.06 32.08
C GLN A 53 -7.04 -4.56 31.80
N GLY A 54 -6.88 -4.95 30.52
CA GLY A 54 -6.67 -6.35 30.16
C GLY A 54 -7.92 -7.20 29.89
N CYS A 55 -9.01 -6.61 29.40
CA CYS A 55 -10.22 -7.29 28.89
C CYS A 55 -10.91 -8.32 29.79
N ARG A 56 -10.67 -8.28 31.10
CA ARG A 56 -11.33 -9.16 32.08
C ARG A 56 -12.68 -8.60 32.56
N VAL A 57 -12.83 -7.28 32.58
CA VAL A 57 -13.96 -6.57 33.20
C VAL A 57 -14.99 -6.05 32.19
N ASN A 58 -14.52 -5.52 31.05
CA ASN A 58 -15.37 -4.90 30.03
C ASN A 58 -15.75 -5.89 28.92
N THR A 59 -16.87 -5.63 28.27
CA THR A 59 -17.30 -6.31 27.04
C THR A 59 -16.62 -5.67 25.82
N LYS A 60 -16.68 -6.33 24.65
CA LYS A 60 -16.09 -5.82 23.41
C LYS A 60 -16.77 -4.54 22.90
N ASP A 61 -18.05 -4.34 23.26
CA ASP A 61 -18.87 -3.25 22.78
C ASP A 61 -18.79 -2.02 23.70
N ASN A 62 -18.20 -2.16 24.88
CA ASN A 62 -18.04 -1.06 25.83
C ASN A 62 -16.99 -0.03 25.33
N PRO A 63 -17.30 1.28 25.29
CA PRO A 63 -16.38 2.29 24.75
C PRO A 63 -15.12 2.48 25.58
N ASN A 64 -15.16 2.16 26.89
CA ASN A 64 -13.99 2.14 27.76
C ASN A 64 -13.13 0.87 27.57
N CYS A 65 -13.47 0.00 26.62
CA CYS A 65 -12.76 -1.23 26.28
C CYS A 65 -11.84 -1.09 25.06
N PHE A 66 -10.67 -0.49 25.28
CA PHE A 66 -9.72 -0.28 24.19
C PHE A 66 -9.02 -1.55 23.69
N CYS A 67 -9.13 -2.73 24.32
CA CYS A 67 -8.41 -3.91 23.80
C CYS A 67 -8.87 -4.34 22.40
N GLY A 68 -10.02 -3.86 21.94
CA GLY A 68 -10.51 -4.00 20.56
C GLY A 68 -9.69 -3.25 19.52
N LEU A 69 -9.07 -2.15 19.95
CA LEU A 69 -8.28 -1.22 19.13
C LEU A 69 -6.78 -1.38 19.43
N ILE A 70 -6.41 -1.41 20.70
CA ILE A 70 -5.05 -1.53 21.22
C ILE A 70 -4.99 -2.70 22.20
N PRO A 71 -4.69 -3.93 21.73
CA PRO A 71 -4.57 -5.08 22.61
C PRO A 71 -3.41 -4.87 23.61
N PRO A 72 -3.57 -5.27 24.88
CA PRO A 72 -2.50 -5.18 25.87
C PRO A 72 -1.34 -6.12 25.48
N PRO A 73 -0.07 -5.74 25.75
CA PRO A 73 1.11 -6.53 25.37
C PRO A 73 1.07 -8.00 25.84
N ASN A 74 0.46 -8.23 27.02
CA ASN A 74 0.35 -9.55 27.65
C ASN A 74 -1.05 -10.18 27.47
N GLY A 75 -1.83 -9.70 26.50
CA GLY A 75 -3.19 -10.15 26.26
C GLY A 75 -3.27 -11.52 25.60
N SER A 76 -4.28 -12.32 25.97
CA SER A 76 -4.55 -13.65 25.39
C SER A 76 -5.20 -13.61 23.99
N ARG A 77 -5.17 -12.47 23.28
CA ARG A 77 -5.73 -12.40 21.93
C ARG A 77 -4.83 -13.16 20.97
N LYS A 78 -5.45 -13.93 20.09
CA LYS A 78 -4.77 -14.60 18.97
C LYS A 78 -4.07 -13.52 18.15
N SER A 79 -2.74 -13.59 18.05
CA SER A 79 -1.94 -12.80 17.14
C SER A 79 -1.83 -13.51 15.78
N GLY A 80 -1.50 -12.75 14.73
CA GLY A 80 -1.28 -13.29 13.38
C GLY A 80 -2.57 -13.50 12.56
N LEU A 81 -2.52 -14.44 11.61
CA LEU A 81 -3.53 -14.64 10.56
C LEU A 81 -4.97 -14.84 11.08
N TRP A 82 -5.12 -15.32 12.31
CA TRP A 82 -6.40 -15.64 12.94
C TRP A 82 -6.94 -14.52 13.85
N GLN A 83 -6.27 -13.37 13.88
CA GLN A 83 -6.72 -12.21 14.63
C GLN A 83 -7.91 -11.56 13.91
N LYS A 84 -9.09 -11.62 14.51
CA LYS A 84 -10.23 -10.82 14.05
C LYS A 84 -9.99 -9.36 14.43
N MET A 85 -9.73 -8.52 13.43
CA MET A 85 -9.76 -7.06 13.60
C MET A 85 -11.20 -6.64 13.94
N SER A 86 -11.34 -5.58 14.75
CA SER A 86 -12.65 -4.99 14.97
C SER A 86 -13.12 -4.29 13.69
N ASP A 87 -14.44 -4.24 13.48
CA ASP A 87 -15.04 -3.60 12.29
C ASP A 87 -14.60 -2.13 12.15
N VAL A 88 -14.40 -1.45 13.29
CA VAL A 88 -13.88 -0.08 13.35
C VAL A 88 -12.46 0.00 12.78
N VAL A 89 -11.55 -0.91 13.15
CA VAL A 89 -10.17 -0.88 12.63
C VAL A 89 -10.13 -1.33 11.18
N LEU A 90 -11.00 -2.28 10.77
CA LEU A 90 -11.16 -2.63 9.35
C LEU A 90 -11.61 -1.43 8.51
N ALA A 91 -12.53 -0.61 9.03
CA ALA A 91 -13.00 0.60 8.35
C ALA A 91 -11.92 1.69 8.23
N LEU A 92 -10.94 1.72 9.15
CA LEU A 92 -9.80 2.65 9.07
C LEU A 92 -8.77 2.24 8.02
N GLY A 93 -8.79 1.00 7.54
CA GLY A 93 -7.88 0.50 6.52
C GLY A 93 -6.50 0.09 7.04
N PRO A 94 -5.57 -0.23 6.13
CA PRO A 94 -4.20 -0.58 6.49
C PRO A 94 -3.45 0.62 7.06
N ASP A 95 -2.46 0.33 7.91
CA ASP A 95 -1.59 1.34 8.50
C ASP A 95 -0.70 1.99 7.41
N PRO A 96 -0.82 3.32 7.14
CA PRO A 96 -0.06 4.00 6.10
C PRO A 96 1.44 4.06 6.39
N PHE A 97 1.87 3.89 7.64
CA PHE A 97 3.28 3.84 7.99
C PHE A 97 3.97 2.59 7.42
N LYS A 98 3.22 1.54 7.08
CA LYS A 98 3.77 0.33 6.45
C LYS A 98 4.25 0.54 5.02
N ASP A 99 3.70 1.54 4.35
CA ASP A 99 4.09 1.87 2.98
C ASP A 99 5.27 2.86 2.94
N LEU A 100 5.78 3.29 4.09
CA LEU A 100 6.96 4.15 4.16
C LEU A 100 8.24 3.36 3.88
N ARG A 101 9.15 3.99 3.16
CA ARG A 101 10.51 3.47 2.97
C ARG A 101 11.28 3.55 4.29
N ALA A 102 12.13 2.55 4.54
CA ALA A 102 12.94 2.48 5.76
C ALA A 102 13.88 3.69 5.93
N SER A 103 14.51 4.14 4.84
CA SER A 103 15.29 5.38 4.81
C SER A 103 15.33 5.92 3.38
N SER A 104 15.22 7.25 3.25
CA SER A 104 15.31 7.92 1.97
C SER A 104 16.68 7.88 1.31
N GLU A 105 17.72 7.76 2.11
CA GLU A 105 19.11 7.85 1.65
C GLU A 105 19.67 6.49 1.24
N TYR A 106 19.22 5.42 1.91
CA TYR A 106 19.81 4.09 1.78
C TYR A 106 18.85 3.04 1.22
N SER A 107 17.54 3.34 1.12
CA SER A 107 16.54 2.41 0.61
C SER A 107 15.87 2.99 -0.64
N PRO A 108 16.18 2.48 -1.84
CA PRO A 108 15.51 2.90 -3.06
C PRO A 108 14.05 2.46 -3.05
N ALA A 109 13.18 3.30 -3.60
CA ALA A 109 11.77 2.95 -3.77
C ALA A 109 11.58 1.94 -4.91
N GLY A 110 10.70 0.97 -4.71
CA GLY A 110 10.24 0.03 -5.74
C GLY A 110 9.19 0.65 -6.66
N LEU A 111 8.67 -0.17 -7.57
CA LEU A 111 7.55 0.15 -8.44
C LEU A 111 6.44 -0.88 -8.22
N THR A 112 5.19 -0.45 -8.22
CA THR A 112 4.04 -1.35 -8.17
C THR A 112 4.06 -2.31 -9.36
N ASN A 113 3.82 -3.60 -9.11
CA ASN A 113 3.54 -4.54 -10.18
C ASN A 113 2.03 -4.53 -10.48
N LEU A 114 1.64 -4.16 -11.70
CA LEU A 114 0.24 -4.00 -12.09
C LEU A 114 -0.37 -5.28 -12.70
N GLY A 115 0.34 -6.40 -12.56
CA GLY A 115 0.02 -7.68 -13.19
C GLY A 115 1.28 -8.28 -13.79
N ALA A 116 1.41 -8.19 -15.10
CA ALA A 116 2.53 -8.71 -15.89
C ALA A 116 3.60 -7.64 -16.23
N THR A 117 3.72 -6.55 -15.45
CA THR A 117 4.57 -5.39 -15.79
C THR A 117 5.99 -5.43 -15.20
N CYS A 118 6.45 -6.60 -14.74
CA CYS A 118 7.77 -6.74 -14.09
C CYS A 118 8.95 -6.46 -15.06
N TYR A 119 8.79 -6.76 -16.35
CA TYR A 119 9.77 -6.47 -17.39
C TYR A 119 10.01 -4.95 -17.50
N ALA A 120 8.94 -4.16 -17.54
CA ALA A 120 9.00 -2.71 -17.61
C ALA A 120 9.58 -2.11 -16.32
N ASN A 121 9.12 -2.58 -15.16
CA ASN A 121 9.61 -2.10 -13.86
C ASN A 121 11.14 -2.31 -13.71
N SER A 122 11.66 -3.45 -14.15
CA SER A 122 13.10 -3.75 -14.11
C SER A 122 13.90 -2.79 -14.98
N ILE A 123 13.45 -2.53 -16.21
CA ILE A 123 14.09 -1.57 -17.12
C ILE A 123 14.03 -0.14 -16.57
N LEU A 124 12.88 0.30 -16.05
CA LEU A 124 12.70 1.63 -15.48
C LEU A 124 13.64 1.87 -14.29
N GLN A 125 13.79 0.87 -13.41
CA GLN A 125 14.74 0.94 -12.29
C GLN A 125 16.19 1.03 -12.79
N CYS A 126 16.57 0.22 -13.79
CA CYS A 126 17.92 0.30 -14.38
C CYS A 126 18.21 1.68 -14.99
N LEU A 127 17.27 2.24 -15.76
CA LEU A 127 17.41 3.58 -16.35
C LEU A 127 17.47 4.67 -15.28
N TYR A 128 16.64 4.58 -14.24
CA TYR A 128 16.63 5.53 -13.12
C TYR A 128 17.95 5.55 -12.34
N MET A 129 18.57 4.38 -12.13
CA MET A 129 19.86 4.27 -11.43
C MET A 129 21.03 4.83 -12.26
N ASN A 130 20.89 4.96 -13.58
CA ASN A 130 21.84 5.68 -14.40
C ASN A 130 21.73 7.20 -14.12
N LYS A 131 22.62 7.70 -13.26
CA LYS A 131 22.66 9.11 -12.83
C LYS A 131 22.76 10.09 -14.01
N THR A 132 23.48 9.73 -15.07
CA THR A 132 23.66 10.59 -16.24
C THR A 132 22.37 10.71 -17.03
N PHE A 133 21.72 9.57 -17.29
CA PHE A 133 20.41 9.53 -17.94
C PHE A 133 19.35 10.29 -17.13
N ARG A 134 19.25 10.00 -15.82
CA ARG A 134 18.31 10.68 -14.92
C ARG A 134 18.50 12.20 -14.89
N ARG A 135 19.76 12.67 -14.84
CA ARG A 135 20.05 14.11 -14.89
C ARG A 135 19.68 14.73 -16.23
N GLY A 136 19.88 14.02 -17.34
CA GLY A 136 19.43 14.47 -18.66
C GLY A 136 17.91 14.61 -18.71
N LEU A 137 17.18 13.61 -18.23
CA LEU A 137 15.72 13.63 -18.17
C LEU A 137 15.19 14.78 -17.30
N PHE A 138 15.78 15.01 -16.13
CA PHE A 138 15.39 16.13 -15.25
C PHE A 138 15.75 17.52 -15.79
N SER A 139 16.60 17.60 -16.81
CA SER A 139 16.93 18.88 -17.47
C SER A 139 15.96 19.24 -18.60
N VAL A 140 14.99 18.37 -18.91
CA VAL A 140 13.99 18.63 -19.95
C VAL A 140 13.06 19.77 -19.54
N GLU A 141 12.77 20.64 -20.50
CA GLU A 141 11.96 21.83 -20.31
C GLU A 141 10.48 21.48 -20.08
N PRO A 142 9.77 22.15 -19.15
CA PRO A 142 8.35 21.88 -18.88
C PRO A 142 7.45 22.04 -20.12
N GLY A 143 7.81 22.94 -21.03
CA GLY A 143 7.08 23.13 -22.29
C GLY A 143 7.13 21.91 -23.22
N LEU A 144 8.25 21.17 -23.20
CA LEU A 144 8.41 19.94 -23.96
C LEU A 144 7.66 18.78 -23.28
N LEU A 145 7.76 18.65 -21.96
CA LEU A 145 7.02 17.62 -21.21
C LEU A 145 5.51 17.69 -21.49
N LYS A 146 4.92 18.90 -21.51
CA LYS A 146 3.50 19.09 -21.85
C LYS A 146 3.11 18.60 -23.25
N GLN A 147 4.05 18.57 -24.20
CA GLN A 147 3.80 18.12 -25.58
C GLN A 147 3.93 16.61 -25.73
N TYR A 148 4.72 15.96 -24.87
CA TYR A 148 5.03 14.53 -24.96
C TYR A 148 4.61 13.82 -23.65
N PRO A 149 3.37 13.30 -23.56
CA PRO A 149 2.82 12.71 -22.34
C PRO A 149 3.67 11.58 -21.75
N VAL A 150 4.22 10.71 -22.59
CA VAL A 150 5.09 9.61 -22.13
C VAL A 150 6.35 10.15 -21.45
N LEU A 151 6.94 11.22 -22.01
CA LEU A 151 8.13 11.86 -21.46
C LEU A 151 7.81 12.55 -20.12
N ASP A 152 6.68 13.25 -20.04
CA ASP A 152 6.17 13.85 -18.79
C ASP A 152 5.93 12.80 -17.70
N GLN A 153 5.25 11.70 -18.03
CA GLN A 153 5.00 10.63 -17.06
C GLN A 153 6.29 9.95 -16.61
N LEU A 154 7.26 9.74 -17.50
CA LEU A 154 8.57 9.20 -17.12
C LEU A 154 9.31 10.14 -16.16
N ALA A 155 9.33 11.44 -16.47
CA ALA A 155 9.97 12.45 -15.63
C ALA A 155 9.30 12.52 -14.24
N ARG A 156 7.96 12.48 -14.18
CA ARG A 156 7.19 12.42 -12.92
C ARG A 156 7.50 11.17 -12.12
N LEU A 157 7.52 9.99 -12.77
CA LEU A 157 7.83 8.73 -12.11
C LEU A 157 9.24 8.76 -11.51
N PHE A 158 10.22 9.27 -12.25
CA PHE A 158 11.60 9.41 -11.77
C PHE A 158 11.71 10.42 -10.62
N ALA A 159 10.95 11.53 -10.68
CA ALA A 159 10.90 12.49 -9.58
C ALA A 159 10.31 11.87 -8.30
N GLN A 160 9.26 11.05 -8.43
CA GLN A 160 8.68 10.30 -7.33
C GLN A 160 9.64 9.27 -6.75
N LEU A 161 10.33 8.49 -7.59
CA LEU A 161 11.39 7.56 -7.16
C LEU A 161 12.52 8.27 -6.42
N HIS A 162 12.77 9.55 -6.73
CA HIS A 162 13.79 10.36 -6.09
C HIS A 162 13.34 10.92 -4.74
N ALA A 163 12.16 11.55 -4.68
CA ALA A 163 11.75 12.37 -3.55
C ALA A 163 10.75 11.71 -2.59
N SER A 164 9.96 10.74 -3.06
CA SER A 164 8.85 10.16 -2.28
C SER A 164 9.33 9.40 -1.05
N LYS A 165 8.60 9.52 0.06
CA LYS A 165 8.85 8.74 1.29
C LYS A 165 8.27 7.32 1.24
N LEU A 166 7.58 6.95 0.16
CA LEU A 166 6.99 5.64 0.01
C LEU A 166 8.03 4.59 -0.38
N ALA A 167 7.84 3.36 0.07
CA ALA A 167 8.66 2.20 -0.25
C ALA A 167 8.49 1.75 -1.72
N PHE A 168 7.38 2.12 -2.35
CA PHE A 168 7.11 1.87 -3.76
C PHE A 168 6.27 3.00 -4.38
N ILE A 169 6.41 3.19 -5.68
CA ILE A 169 5.70 4.20 -6.46
C ILE A 169 4.75 3.52 -7.44
N ASP A 170 3.56 4.10 -7.58
CA ASP A 170 2.57 3.67 -8.57
C ASP A 170 3.06 3.98 -9.99
N SER A 171 3.28 2.94 -10.79
CA SER A 171 3.69 3.04 -12.19
C SER A 171 2.50 3.10 -13.17
N ALA A 172 1.25 2.93 -12.70
CA ALA A 172 0.07 2.86 -13.56
C ALA A 172 -0.11 4.07 -14.49
N PRO A 173 0.13 5.33 -14.06
CA PRO A 173 0.02 6.47 -14.96
C PRO A 173 0.96 6.38 -16.17
N PHE A 174 2.20 5.91 -15.96
CA PHE A 174 3.19 5.75 -17.02
C PHE A 174 2.84 4.58 -17.95
N ILE A 175 2.53 3.41 -17.37
CA ILE A 175 2.15 2.20 -18.13
C ILE A 175 0.90 2.46 -18.99
N LYS A 176 -0.10 3.14 -18.44
CA LYS A 176 -1.31 3.52 -19.18
C LYS A 176 -1.02 4.50 -20.32
N THR A 177 -0.11 5.46 -20.10
CA THR A 177 0.27 6.44 -21.14
C THR A 177 1.07 5.82 -22.27
N LEU A 178 1.79 4.73 -22.00
CA LEU A 178 2.41 3.88 -23.02
C LEU A 178 1.43 2.92 -23.71
N GLU A 179 0.17 2.87 -23.26
CA GLU A 179 -0.85 1.95 -23.75
C GLU A 179 -0.43 0.48 -23.65
N LEU A 180 0.33 0.13 -22.59
CA LEU A 180 0.75 -1.25 -22.35
C LEU A 180 -0.38 -2.05 -21.69
N ASP A 181 -0.58 -3.27 -22.20
CA ASP A 181 -1.45 -4.26 -21.60
C ASP A 181 -0.76 -4.88 -20.37
N ASN A 182 -1.30 -4.62 -19.18
CA ASN A 182 -0.78 -5.15 -17.93
C ASN A 182 -1.16 -6.62 -17.66
N GLY A 183 -1.94 -7.26 -18.53
CA GLY A 183 -2.26 -8.68 -18.49
C GLY A 183 -1.27 -9.57 -19.26
N VAL A 184 -0.39 -8.97 -20.06
CA VAL A 184 0.48 -9.71 -21.00
C VAL A 184 1.94 -9.59 -20.60
N GLN A 185 2.64 -10.73 -20.58
CA GLN A 185 4.09 -10.75 -20.42
C GLN A 185 4.76 -10.32 -21.72
N GLN A 186 5.76 -9.44 -21.63
CA GLN A 186 6.52 -8.95 -22.78
C GLN A 186 8.02 -9.14 -22.58
N ASP A 187 8.77 -9.10 -23.68
CA ASP A 187 10.23 -9.11 -23.66
C ASP A 187 10.78 -7.77 -23.16
N SER A 188 11.68 -7.81 -22.17
CA SER A 188 12.26 -6.62 -21.55
C SER A 188 13.21 -5.88 -22.49
N HIS A 189 13.90 -6.58 -23.38
CA HIS A 189 14.80 -5.99 -24.36
C HIS A 189 14.01 -5.27 -25.45
N GLU A 190 12.96 -5.89 -25.99
CA GLU A 190 12.07 -5.23 -26.96
C GLU A 190 11.47 -3.95 -26.37
N PHE A 191 10.93 -4.03 -25.15
CA PHE A 191 10.42 -2.87 -24.43
C PHE A 191 11.47 -1.76 -24.29
N LEU A 192 12.71 -2.09 -23.90
CA LEU A 192 13.79 -1.13 -23.78
C LEU A 192 14.10 -0.46 -25.13
N THR A 193 14.22 -1.22 -26.21
CA THR A 193 14.51 -0.68 -27.55
C THR A 193 13.43 0.28 -28.02
N LEU A 194 12.16 -0.09 -27.86
CA LEU A 194 11.02 0.76 -28.23
C LEU A 194 10.97 2.03 -27.37
N LEU A 195 11.17 1.90 -26.06
CA LEU A 195 11.19 3.03 -25.14
C LEU A 195 12.32 4.00 -25.49
N LEU A 196 13.55 3.52 -25.68
CA LEU A 196 14.68 4.38 -26.06
C LEU A 196 14.45 5.08 -27.40
N SER A 197 13.89 4.39 -28.39
CA SER A 197 13.56 4.98 -29.69
C SER A 197 12.52 6.10 -29.57
N LEU A 198 11.48 5.88 -28.75
CA LEU A 198 10.46 6.88 -28.47
C LEU A 198 11.06 8.10 -27.75
N LEU A 199 11.87 7.86 -26.71
CA LEU A 199 12.51 8.92 -25.95
C LEU A 199 13.48 9.72 -26.81
N GLU A 200 14.25 9.06 -27.67
CA GLU A 200 15.15 9.73 -28.61
C GLU A 200 14.39 10.72 -29.51
N ARG A 201 13.26 10.28 -30.08
CA ARG A 201 12.40 11.14 -30.90
C ARG A 201 11.87 12.33 -30.10
N CYS A 202 11.32 12.10 -28.91
CA CYS A 202 10.78 13.17 -28.07
C CYS A 202 11.86 14.18 -27.65
N LEU A 203 13.01 13.68 -27.21
CA LEU A 203 14.12 14.50 -26.71
C LEU A 203 14.83 15.28 -27.81
N SER A 204 14.78 14.83 -29.06
CA SER A 204 15.35 15.56 -30.21
C SER A 204 14.84 17.00 -30.33
N HIS A 205 13.65 17.29 -29.80
CA HIS A 205 13.01 18.61 -29.79
C HIS A 205 13.38 19.50 -28.59
N SER A 206 14.19 18.99 -27.63
CA SER A 206 14.68 19.78 -26.50
C SER A 206 15.70 20.83 -26.95
N GLN A 207 15.64 22.02 -26.36
CA GLN A 207 16.65 23.07 -26.54
C GLN A 207 17.89 22.79 -25.67
N VAL A 208 17.73 21.99 -24.62
CA VAL A 208 18.84 21.55 -23.76
C VAL A 208 19.64 20.46 -24.46
N SER A 209 20.83 20.81 -24.94
CA SER A 209 21.70 19.88 -25.69
C SER A 209 21.96 18.57 -24.94
N ARG A 210 22.14 18.63 -23.61
CA ARG A 210 22.36 17.43 -22.79
C ARG A 210 21.17 16.48 -22.78
N ALA A 211 19.94 17.00 -22.76
CA ALA A 211 18.74 16.17 -22.80
C ALA A 211 18.52 15.62 -24.22
N ARG A 212 18.77 16.46 -25.23
CA ARG A 212 18.57 16.15 -26.64
C ARG A 212 19.34 14.93 -27.14
N THR A 213 20.59 14.76 -26.68
CA THR A 213 21.47 13.67 -27.15
C THR A 213 21.67 12.56 -26.11
N ILE A 214 20.98 12.60 -24.96
CA ILE A 214 21.29 11.72 -23.83
C ILE A 214 21.16 10.22 -24.16
N VAL A 215 20.24 9.87 -25.07
CA VAL A 215 20.02 8.48 -25.47
C VAL A 215 21.17 8.00 -26.35
N GLN A 216 21.57 8.82 -27.33
CA GLN A 216 22.66 8.53 -28.25
C GLN A 216 23.99 8.45 -27.50
N ASP A 217 24.25 9.41 -26.61
CA ASP A 217 25.51 9.52 -25.87
C ASP A 217 25.73 8.35 -24.91
N LEU A 218 24.66 7.75 -24.39
CA LEU A 218 24.75 6.68 -23.38
C LEU A 218 24.58 5.28 -23.95
N PHE A 219 23.81 5.11 -25.03
CA PHE A 219 23.36 3.79 -25.48
C PHE A 219 23.72 3.45 -26.92
N ARG A 220 24.27 4.39 -27.71
CA ARG A 220 24.74 4.10 -29.07
C ARG A 220 26.25 3.85 -29.12
N GLY A 221 26.66 3.06 -30.10
CA GLY A 221 28.04 2.86 -30.50
C GLY A 221 28.12 2.68 -32.03
N SER A 222 29.33 2.54 -32.55
CA SER A 222 29.59 2.33 -33.98
C SER A 222 30.34 1.01 -34.19
N VAL A 223 30.00 0.30 -35.26
CA VAL A 223 30.70 -0.92 -35.71
C VAL A 223 31.04 -0.76 -37.18
N SER A 224 32.27 -1.10 -37.57
CA SER A 224 32.72 -1.14 -38.97
C SER A 224 33.10 -2.57 -39.34
N HIS A 225 32.58 -3.07 -40.47
CA HIS A 225 32.90 -4.40 -41.00
C HIS A 225 33.80 -4.26 -42.22
N VAL A 226 35.03 -4.78 -42.15
CA VAL A 226 36.01 -4.74 -43.25
C VAL A 226 36.17 -6.15 -43.81
N THR A 227 35.85 -6.33 -45.09
CA THR A 227 36.16 -7.56 -45.85
C THR A 227 37.45 -7.33 -46.63
N THR A 228 38.47 -8.14 -46.35
CA THR A 228 39.74 -8.20 -47.10
C THR A 228 39.62 -9.11 -48.31
#